data_AF-A0A821U5S0-F1
#
_entry.id   AF-A0A821U5S0-F1
#
_cell.length_a   1.000
_cell.length_b   1.000
_cell.length_c   1.000
_cell.angle_alpha   90.00
_cell.angle_beta   90.00
_cell.angle_gamma   90.00
#
_symmetry.space_group_name_H-M   'P 1'
#
loop_
_entity.id
_entity.type
_entity.pdbx_description
1 polymer ?
#
loop_
_entity_poly.entity_id
_entity_poly.type
_entity_poly.pdbx_seq_one_letter_code
_entity_poly.pdbx_strand_id
1 'polypeptide(L)'
;MIATHYIEEARKANRVGLMRSGRMLAEDEPNHLVNQYNEISLENVFLRLCYEDQNCIQQQTTMNNIDGDCDTDVSNNINEQNLESTYVADTTVESLLITVNTKQTSRKNFIDYFKFPHIHKIYALIMKDLTLVKRNISLLIFQFLIPVIQISLFCLCIGRNAEHISMALYNGEAVHGFPTGNLSLQLLNKINPQQIDIASFNDFNKAMDLVKQGQYWGVIAIQDNFTQAVKNKLIDLQTDPATRNASSLHLYLDMTTDPPVIIENPVYGSLTPKFINFAAPGMVVSIIFFLATGLTGLIFVVEKKQGLLERSWIAGVTTIEVMFAHIIVKFFIRIIQIILLLTFTDYIFKIEIKGSIFLAA
;
A
#
# COMPACT_ATOMS: atom_id res chain seq x y z
N MET A 1 -34.07 -14.94 -20.57
CA MET A 1 -34.70 -15.87 -19.61
C MET A 1 -34.75 -15.18 -18.27
N ILE A 2 -35.93 -15.16 -17.65
CA ILE A 2 -36.17 -14.52 -16.35
C ILE A 2 -36.80 -15.61 -15.49
N ALA A 3 -36.36 -15.73 -14.23
CA ALA A 3 -37.02 -16.59 -13.25
C ALA A 3 -37.85 -15.71 -12.31
N THR A 4 -39.09 -16.10 -12.03
CA THR A 4 -39.98 -15.41 -11.09
C THR A 4 -40.52 -16.42 -10.08
N HIS A 5 -40.78 -15.95 -8.87
CA HIS A 5 -41.46 -16.74 -7.83
C HIS A 5 -43.00 -16.68 -7.96
N TYR A 6 -43.53 -15.73 -8.74
CA TYR A 6 -44.96 -15.58 -8.99
C TYR A 6 -45.31 -16.23 -10.33
N ILE A 7 -45.80 -17.46 -10.28
CA ILE A 7 -46.02 -18.30 -11.47
C ILE A 7 -46.97 -17.62 -12.47
N GLU A 8 -47.99 -16.91 -12.00
CA GLU A 8 -48.90 -16.15 -12.88
C GLU A 8 -48.23 -14.97 -13.59
N GLU A 9 -47.13 -14.42 -13.08
CA GLU A 9 -46.36 -13.39 -13.79
C GLU A 9 -45.69 -13.98 -15.06
N ALA A 10 -45.33 -15.27 -15.01
CA ALA A 10 -44.74 -15.99 -16.14
C ALA A 10 -45.73 -16.15 -17.32
N ARG A 11 -47.04 -16.00 -17.09
CA ARG A 11 -48.06 -16.00 -18.15
C ARG A 11 -47.84 -14.93 -19.22
N LYS A 12 -47.12 -13.84 -18.88
CA LYS A 12 -46.78 -12.77 -19.82
C LYS A 12 -45.60 -13.12 -20.74
N ALA A 13 -44.88 -14.21 -20.48
CA ALA A 13 -43.73 -14.61 -21.27
C ALA A 13 -44.15 -15.37 -22.54
N ASN A 14 -43.30 -15.32 -23.58
CA ASN A 14 -43.52 -16.08 -24.81
C ASN A 14 -43.40 -17.59 -24.58
N ARG A 15 -42.54 -18.02 -23.66
CA ARG A 15 -42.35 -19.42 -23.25
C ARG A 15 -42.09 -19.48 -21.75
N VAL A 16 -42.59 -20.52 -21.12
CA VAL A 16 -42.41 -20.79 -19.69
C VAL A 16 -41.79 -22.16 -19.53
N GLY A 17 -40.69 -22.22 -18.79
CA GLY A 17 -40.11 -23.47 -18.30
C GLY A 17 -40.45 -23.62 -16.83
N LEU A 18 -41.14 -24.70 -16.47
CA LEU A 18 -41.44 -25.09 -15.10
C LEU A 18 -40.38 -26.09 -14.63
N MET A 19 -39.75 -25.83 -13.48
CA MET A 19 -38.64 -26.65 -12.97
C MET A 19 -38.86 -27.01 -11.50
N ARG A 20 -38.43 -28.20 -11.10
CA ARG A 20 -38.39 -28.67 -9.70
C ARG A 20 -37.22 -29.62 -9.49
N SER A 21 -36.54 -29.51 -8.34
CA SER A 21 -35.41 -30.37 -7.98
C SER A 21 -34.31 -30.45 -9.05
N GLY A 22 -34.07 -29.36 -9.78
CA GLY A 22 -33.10 -29.30 -10.86
C GLY A 22 -33.54 -29.94 -12.19
N ARG A 23 -34.74 -30.53 -12.26
CA ARG A 23 -35.34 -31.11 -13.48
C ARG A 23 -36.37 -30.16 -14.08
N MET A 24 -36.42 -30.12 -15.41
CA MET A 24 -37.48 -29.44 -16.15
C MET A 24 -38.72 -30.34 -16.15
N LEU A 25 -39.84 -29.83 -15.66
CA LEU A 25 -41.13 -30.52 -15.60
C LEU A 25 -41.92 -30.34 -16.90
N ALA A 26 -41.94 -29.12 -17.42
CA ALA A 26 -42.59 -28.78 -18.68
C ALA A 26 -41.96 -27.50 -19.25
N GLU A 27 -41.92 -27.38 -20.57
CA GLU A 27 -41.53 -26.14 -21.26
C GLU A 27 -42.44 -25.92 -22.47
N ASP A 28 -43.28 -24.88 -22.41
CA ASP A 28 -44.11 -24.49 -23.55
C ASP A 28 -44.65 -23.06 -23.41
N GLU A 29 -45.47 -22.61 -24.37
CA GLU A 29 -46.24 -21.38 -24.26
C GLU A 29 -47.26 -21.47 -23.10
N PRO A 30 -47.43 -20.40 -22.29
CA PRO A 30 -48.36 -20.36 -21.17
C PRO A 30 -49.76 -20.90 -21.47
N ASN A 31 -50.34 -20.45 -22.58
CA ASN A 31 -51.70 -20.80 -22.97
C ASN A 31 -51.79 -22.27 -23.40
N HIS A 32 -50.72 -22.81 -23.98
CA HIS A 32 -50.68 -24.20 -24.39
C HIS A 32 -50.65 -25.13 -23.17
N LEU A 33 -49.83 -24.83 -22.16
CA LEU A 33 -49.78 -25.60 -20.91
C LEU A 33 -51.12 -25.58 -20.16
N VAL A 34 -51.76 -24.41 -20.06
CA VAL A 34 -53.06 -24.27 -19.40
C VAL A 34 -54.14 -25.10 -20.10
N ASN A 35 -54.16 -25.09 -21.44
CA ASN A 35 -55.11 -25.88 -22.23
C ASN A 35 -54.79 -27.38 -22.20
N GLN A 36 -53.50 -27.76 -22.26
CA GLN A 36 -53.06 -29.16 -22.26
C GLN A 36 -53.45 -29.89 -20.98
N TYR A 37 -53.27 -29.23 -19.82
CA TYR A 37 -53.64 -29.78 -18.52
C TYR A 37 -55.09 -29.44 -18.11
N ASN A 38 -55.81 -28.70 -18.96
CA ASN A 38 -57.19 -28.27 -18.78
C ASN A 38 -57.43 -27.55 -17.44
N GLU A 39 -56.51 -26.64 -17.10
CA GLU A 39 -56.54 -25.84 -15.86
C GLU A 39 -56.86 -24.38 -16.16
N ILE A 40 -57.11 -23.57 -15.13
CA ILE A 40 -57.50 -22.15 -15.27
C ILE A 40 -56.29 -21.21 -15.04
N SER A 41 -55.32 -21.66 -14.26
CA SER A 41 -54.11 -20.92 -13.87
C SER A 41 -52.86 -21.75 -14.15
N LEU A 42 -51.74 -21.08 -14.45
CA LEU A 42 -50.43 -21.74 -14.54
C LEU A 42 -49.99 -22.31 -13.19
N GLU A 43 -50.45 -21.72 -12.09
CA GLU A 43 -50.22 -22.23 -10.73
C GLU A 43 -50.80 -23.64 -10.55
N ASN A 44 -52.03 -23.87 -11.02
CA ASN A 44 -52.65 -25.19 -10.95
C ASN A 44 -51.93 -26.20 -11.84
N VAL A 45 -51.54 -25.79 -13.06
CA VAL A 45 -50.74 -26.64 -13.95
C VAL A 45 -49.43 -27.06 -13.26
N PHE A 46 -48.75 -26.11 -12.62
CA PHE A 46 -47.52 -26.38 -11.90
C PHE A 46 -47.73 -27.32 -10.71
N LEU A 47 -48.79 -27.12 -9.92
CA LEU A 47 -49.13 -28.01 -8.81
C LEU A 47 -49.42 -29.43 -9.29
N ARG A 48 -50.20 -29.58 -10.36
CA ARG A 48 -50.51 -30.87 -10.96
C ARG A 48 -49.25 -31.60 -11.44
N LEU A 49 -48.38 -30.89 -12.17
CA LEU A 49 -47.07 -31.41 -12.58
C LEU A 49 -46.23 -31.83 -11.37
N CYS A 50 -46.26 -31.08 -10.27
CA CYS A 50 -45.54 -31.44 -9.05
C CYS A 50 -46.09 -32.70 -8.36
N TYR A 51 -47.41 -32.92 -8.39
CA TYR A 51 -48.02 -34.15 -7.85
C TYR A 51 -47.71 -35.36 -8.73
N GLU A 52 -47.81 -35.22 -10.06
CA GLU A 52 -47.47 -36.27 -11.03
C GLU A 52 -45.99 -36.68 -10.90
N ASP A 53 -45.10 -35.69 -10.72
CA ASP A 53 -43.67 -35.89 -10.46
C ASP A 53 -43.41 -36.68 -9.17
N GLN A 54 -44.10 -36.35 -8.06
CA GLN A 54 -43.97 -37.09 -6.80
C GLN A 54 -44.46 -38.53 -6.90
N ASN A 55 -45.58 -38.76 -7.58
CA ASN A 55 -46.15 -40.09 -7.75
C ASN A 55 -45.26 -40.98 -8.63
N CYS A 56 -44.64 -40.41 -9.67
CA CYS A 56 -43.67 -41.11 -10.52
C CYS A 56 -42.46 -41.60 -9.70
N ILE A 57 -41.94 -40.76 -8.80
CA ILE A 57 -40.81 -41.11 -7.93
C ILE A 57 -41.19 -42.22 -6.93
N GLN A 58 -42.40 -42.17 -6.35
CA GLN A 58 -42.88 -43.19 -5.42
C GLN A 58 -43.07 -44.57 -6.07
N GLN A 59 -43.56 -44.62 -7.31
CA GLN A 59 -43.74 -45.87 -8.07
C GLN A 59 -42.41 -46.53 -8.46
N GLN A 60 -41.40 -45.74 -8.83
CA GLN A 60 -40.05 -46.26 -9.10
C GLN A 60 -39.37 -46.84 -7.85
N THR A 61 -39.68 -46.29 -6.66
CA THR A 61 -39.14 -46.80 -5.39
C THR A 61 -39.82 -48.10 -4.95
N THR A 62 -41.08 -48.33 -5.34
CA THR A 62 -41.82 -49.57 -5.01
C THR A 62 -41.53 -50.73 -5.98
N MET A 63 -41.20 -50.46 -7.24
CA MET A 63 -40.79 -51.53 -8.18
C MET A 63 -39.37 -52.06 -7.95
N ASN A 64 -38.46 -51.26 -7.39
CA ASN A 64 -37.10 -51.70 -7.08
C ASN A 64 -37.00 -52.60 -5.82
N ASN A 65 -38.10 -52.83 -5.10
CA ASN A 65 -38.16 -53.63 -3.88
C ASN A 65 -38.90 -54.98 -4.03
N ILE A 66 -39.16 -55.44 -5.27
CA ILE A 66 -39.91 -56.70 -5.51
C ILE A 66 -39.03 -57.87 -5.97
N ASP A 67 -37.73 -57.68 -6.27
CA ASP A 67 -36.81 -58.80 -6.49
C ASP A 67 -35.94 -59.05 -5.25
N GLY A 68 -36.41 -59.91 -4.34
CA GLY A 68 -35.63 -60.37 -3.18
C GLY A 68 -36.42 -61.13 -2.11
N ASP A 69 -36.90 -62.34 -2.44
CA ASP A 69 -37.05 -63.47 -1.51
C ASP A 69 -35.71 -64.26 -1.59
N CYS A 70 -35.04 -64.78 -0.57
CA CYS A 70 -35.41 -65.22 0.78
C CYS A 70 -34.21 -65.15 1.77
N ASP A 71 -34.57 -65.25 3.05
CA ASP A 71 -33.82 -65.80 4.20
C ASP A 71 -33.20 -64.88 5.28
N THR A 72 -33.76 -65.07 6.49
CA THR A 72 -33.22 -64.95 7.86
C THR A 72 -32.96 -63.57 8.49
N ASP A 73 -33.91 -63.19 9.36
CA ASP A 73 -33.73 -62.90 10.80
C ASP A 73 -32.58 -62.02 11.31
N VAL A 74 -33.02 -60.96 12.01
CA VAL A 74 -32.43 -60.31 13.19
C VAL A 74 -31.61 -59.03 12.99
N SER A 75 -32.15 -57.99 13.65
CA SER A 75 -31.53 -56.76 14.19
C SER A 75 -31.59 -55.47 13.38
N ASN A 76 -32.38 -54.55 13.94
CA ASN A 76 -32.39 -53.12 13.74
C ASN A 76 -30.99 -52.49 13.85
N ASN A 77 -30.71 -51.62 12.89
CA ASN A 77 -30.09 -50.29 12.99
C ASN A 77 -29.21 -50.08 11.77
N ILE A 78 -29.50 -49.09 10.93
CA ILE A 78 -28.48 -48.18 10.38
C ILE A 78 -29.17 -46.89 9.93
N ASN A 79 -28.49 -45.81 10.30
CA ASN A 79 -28.78 -44.40 10.16
C ASN A 79 -29.15 -43.93 8.74
N GLU A 80 -30.00 -42.91 8.72
CA GLU A 80 -30.12 -41.94 7.63
C GLU A 80 -28.73 -41.41 7.24
N GLN A 81 -28.26 -41.72 6.04
CA GLN A 81 -27.42 -40.86 5.20
C GLN A 81 -27.13 -41.53 3.84
N ASN A 82 -27.31 -40.74 2.78
CA ASN A 82 -27.01 -41.00 1.37
C ASN A 82 -28.06 -41.79 0.57
N LEU A 83 -28.83 -41.04 -0.25
CA LEU A 83 -29.43 -41.56 -1.47
C LEU A 83 -29.08 -40.61 -2.62
N GLU A 84 -27.87 -40.76 -3.16
CA GLU A 84 -27.58 -40.37 -4.54
C GLU A 84 -28.22 -41.42 -5.45
N SER A 85 -29.39 -41.10 -5.98
CA SER A 85 -30.04 -42.00 -6.93
C SER A 85 -29.36 -41.93 -8.29
N THR A 86 -28.59 -42.97 -8.58
CA THR A 86 -28.30 -43.42 -9.95
C THR A 86 -29.61 -43.95 -10.54
N TYR A 87 -30.06 -43.40 -11.67
CA TYR A 87 -31.17 -43.99 -12.43
C TYR A 87 -30.77 -44.28 -13.88
N VAL A 88 -31.11 -45.52 -14.24
CA VAL A 88 -30.96 -46.18 -15.52
C VAL A 88 -31.89 -45.53 -16.54
N ALA A 89 -31.34 -45.17 -17.70
CA ALA A 89 -32.10 -44.65 -18.83
C ALA A 89 -32.84 -45.78 -19.53
N ASP A 90 -34.18 -45.68 -19.58
CA ASP A 90 -35.03 -46.49 -20.42
C ASP A 90 -34.66 -46.26 -21.90
N THR A 91 -34.24 -47.35 -22.54
CA THR A 91 -34.16 -47.50 -23.99
C THR A 91 -35.54 -47.30 -24.61
N THR A 92 -35.78 -46.19 -25.32
CA THR A 92 -36.67 -46.08 -26.51
C THR A 92 -37.04 -44.63 -26.86
N VAL A 93 -36.07 -43.73 -27.12
CA VAL A 93 -36.29 -42.62 -28.08
C VAL A 93 -34.98 -42.34 -28.82
N GLU A 94 -34.66 -43.23 -29.74
CA GLU A 94 -33.78 -42.94 -30.85
C GLU A 94 -34.52 -41.98 -31.81
N SER A 95 -34.52 -40.66 -31.51
CA SER A 95 -34.84 -39.57 -32.46
C SER A 95 -34.94 -38.18 -31.81
N LEU A 96 -34.02 -37.79 -30.95
CA LEU A 96 -33.66 -36.36 -30.81
C LEU A 96 -32.17 -36.32 -30.46
N LEU A 97 -31.37 -36.74 -31.44
CA LEU A 97 -29.96 -36.39 -31.50
C LEU A 97 -29.92 -34.86 -31.61
N ILE A 98 -29.97 -34.16 -30.47
CA ILE A 98 -29.51 -32.77 -30.43
C ILE A 98 -28.05 -32.90 -30.82
N THR A 99 -27.79 -32.68 -32.11
CA THR A 99 -26.47 -32.36 -32.60
C THR A 99 -26.16 -31.04 -31.91
N VAL A 100 -25.66 -31.12 -30.68
CA VAL A 100 -24.95 -30.04 -30.04
C VAL A 100 -23.75 -29.90 -30.94
N ASN A 101 -23.91 -29.05 -31.96
CA ASN A 101 -22.81 -28.37 -32.60
C ASN A 101 -22.16 -27.58 -31.47
N THR A 102 -21.30 -28.25 -30.71
CA THR A 102 -20.20 -27.61 -30.03
C THR A 102 -19.47 -26.92 -31.16
N LYS A 103 -19.82 -25.65 -31.40
CA LYS A 103 -18.99 -24.72 -32.14
C LYS A 103 -17.61 -24.95 -31.57
N GLN A 104 -16.73 -25.56 -32.36
CA GLN A 104 -15.33 -25.68 -32.05
C GLN A 104 -14.92 -24.29 -31.56
N THR A 105 -14.60 -24.20 -30.28
CA THR A 105 -14.09 -22.99 -29.67
C THR A 105 -12.74 -22.76 -30.34
N SER A 106 -12.77 -22.03 -31.46
CA SER A 106 -11.58 -21.54 -32.13
C SER A 106 -10.67 -20.98 -31.06
N ARG A 107 -9.45 -21.51 -30.95
CA ARG A 107 -8.42 -21.02 -30.03
C ARG A 107 -8.30 -19.53 -30.28
N LYS A 108 -8.86 -18.72 -29.38
CA LYS A 108 -8.77 -17.26 -29.46
C LYS A 108 -7.29 -16.90 -29.52
N ASN A 109 -6.91 -16.13 -30.53
CA ASN A 109 -5.54 -15.67 -30.66
C ASN A 109 -5.23 -14.75 -29.47
N PHE A 110 -3.97 -14.69 -29.01
CA PHE A 110 -3.56 -13.81 -27.92
C PHE A 110 -3.96 -12.34 -28.15
N ILE A 111 -4.09 -11.96 -29.43
CA ILE A 111 -4.50 -10.62 -29.90
C ILE A 111 -6.02 -10.36 -29.68
N ASP A 112 -6.86 -11.40 -29.57
CA ASP A 112 -8.29 -11.23 -29.26
C ASP A 112 -8.54 -10.75 -27.81
N TYR A 113 -7.54 -10.87 -26.93
CA TYR A 113 -7.54 -10.25 -25.60
C TYR A 113 -7.31 -8.74 -25.64
N PHE A 114 -6.68 -8.23 -26.71
CA PHE A 114 -6.42 -6.81 -26.94
C PHE A 114 -7.51 -6.14 -27.81
N LYS A 115 -8.78 -6.56 -27.67
CA LYS A 115 -9.88 -5.75 -28.18
C LYS A 115 -9.84 -4.39 -27.48
N PHE A 116 -9.83 -3.31 -28.27
CA PHE A 116 -9.78 -1.95 -27.75
C PHE A 116 -10.86 -1.76 -26.68
N PRO A 117 -10.48 -1.26 -25.49
CA PRO A 117 -11.42 -1.08 -24.42
C PRO A 117 -12.45 -0.04 -24.85
N HIS A 118 -13.73 -0.37 -24.72
CA HIS A 118 -14.77 0.60 -25.05
C HIS A 118 -14.72 1.72 -24.01
N ILE A 119 -14.47 2.97 -24.45
CA ILE A 119 -14.39 4.16 -23.58
C ILE A 119 -15.56 4.24 -22.59
N HIS A 120 -16.77 3.89 -23.03
CA HIS A 120 -17.96 3.89 -22.19
C HIS A 120 -17.86 2.92 -21.00
N LYS A 121 -17.25 1.74 -21.19
CA LYS A 121 -16.99 0.80 -20.09
C LYS A 121 -15.98 1.40 -19.13
N ILE A 122 -14.83 1.89 -19.61
CA ILE A 122 -13.82 2.52 -18.76
C ILE A 122 -14.43 3.68 -17.95
N TYR A 123 -15.22 4.55 -18.58
CA TYR A 123 -15.89 5.65 -17.90
C TYR A 123 -16.83 5.18 -16.79
N ALA A 124 -17.62 4.14 -17.04
CA ALA A 124 -18.49 3.54 -16.03
C ALA A 124 -17.68 2.97 -14.84
N LEU A 125 -16.53 2.34 -15.12
CA LEU A 125 -15.64 1.85 -14.07
C LEU A 125 -14.98 2.97 -13.28
N ILE A 126 -14.56 4.06 -13.94
CA ILE A 126 -14.04 5.26 -13.27
C ILE A 126 -15.10 5.85 -12.32
N MET A 127 -16.35 5.96 -12.78
CA MET A 127 -17.44 6.45 -11.94
C MET A 127 -17.76 5.51 -10.78
N LYS A 128 -17.65 4.19 -10.97
CA LYS A 128 -17.72 3.20 -9.89
C LYS A 128 -16.61 3.45 -8.86
N ASP A 129 -15.37 3.57 -9.29
CA ASP A 129 -14.20 3.75 -8.42
C ASP A 129 -14.27 5.07 -7.64
N LEU A 130 -14.69 6.16 -8.29
CA LEU A 130 -14.95 7.44 -7.63
C LEU A 130 -16.07 7.33 -6.60
N THR A 131 -17.14 6.60 -6.90
CA THR A 131 -18.25 6.39 -5.96
C THR A 131 -17.79 5.58 -4.74
N LEU A 132 -16.96 4.55 -4.93
CA LEU A 132 -16.38 3.76 -3.84
C LEU A 132 -15.48 4.62 -2.94
N VAL A 133 -14.66 5.49 -3.54
CA VAL A 133 -13.82 6.43 -2.80
C VAL A 133 -14.68 7.43 -2.00
N LYS A 134 -15.73 8.00 -2.62
CA LYS A 134 -16.64 8.95 -1.96
C LYS A 134 -17.41 8.32 -0.79
N ARG A 135 -17.84 7.06 -0.94
CA ARG A 135 -18.54 6.32 0.12
C ARG A 135 -17.60 5.96 1.28
N ASN A 136 -16.32 5.75 1.01
CA ASN A 136 -15.30 5.43 2.00
C ASN A 136 -14.48 6.67 2.39
N ILE A 137 -15.15 7.76 2.79
CA ILE A 137 -14.52 9.03 3.16
C ILE A 137 -13.49 8.87 4.30
N SER A 138 -13.76 7.96 5.24
CA SER A 138 -12.84 7.66 6.35
C SER A 138 -11.47 7.22 5.82
N LEU A 139 -11.45 6.27 4.88
CA LEU A 139 -10.22 5.77 4.27
C LEU A 139 -9.50 6.86 3.46
N LEU A 140 -10.25 7.75 2.83
CA LEU A 140 -9.69 8.91 2.13
C LEU A 140 -9.00 9.89 3.10
N ILE A 141 -9.62 10.22 4.23
CA ILE A 141 -9.03 11.10 5.24
C ILE A 141 -7.74 10.48 5.81
N PHE A 142 -7.79 9.19 6.19
CA PHE A 142 -6.60 8.49 6.66
C PHE A 142 -5.48 8.45 5.61
N GLN A 143 -5.84 8.29 4.34
CA GLN A 143 -4.89 8.32 3.23
C GLN A 143 -4.14 9.66 3.15
N PHE A 144 -4.77 10.80 3.43
CA PHE A 144 -4.09 12.10 3.46
C PHE A 144 -3.35 12.36 4.77
N LEU A 145 -3.87 11.88 5.90
CA LEU A 145 -3.28 12.12 7.22
C LEU A 145 -1.98 11.33 7.44
N ILE A 146 -1.93 10.06 7.02
CA ILE A 146 -0.78 9.17 7.24
C ILE A 146 0.54 9.75 6.69
N PRO A 147 0.63 10.19 5.41
CA PRO A 147 1.88 10.76 4.89
C PRO A 147 2.30 12.04 5.60
N VAL A 148 1.35 12.87 6.01
CA VAL A 148 1.63 14.11 6.76
C VAL A 148 2.24 13.78 8.12
N ILE A 149 1.70 12.77 8.82
CA ILE A 149 2.27 12.29 10.08
C ILE A 149 3.66 11.68 9.85
N GLN A 150 3.81 10.84 8.81
CA GLN A 150 5.09 10.20 8.49
C GLN A 150 6.19 11.22 8.18
N ILE A 151 5.93 12.18 7.29
CA ILE A 151 6.93 13.22 6.97
C ILE A 151 7.25 14.06 8.21
N SER A 152 6.24 14.38 9.04
CA SER A 152 6.45 15.15 10.26
C SER A 152 7.35 14.41 11.25
N LEU A 153 7.11 13.12 11.46
CA LEU A 153 7.95 12.28 12.31
C LEU A 153 9.38 12.20 11.75
N PHE A 154 9.53 11.97 10.44
CA PHE A 154 10.85 11.93 9.82
C PHE A 154 11.61 13.24 9.99
N CYS A 155 10.98 14.38 9.70
CA CYS A 155 11.60 15.70 9.86
C CYS A 155 11.92 16.03 11.32
N LEU A 156 11.10 15.59 12.28
CA LEU A 156 11.39 15.74 13.71
C LEU A 156 12.54 14.86 14.19
N CYS A 157 12.67 13.65 13.65
CA CYS A 157 13.70 12.69 14.07
C CYS A 157 15.07 12.93 13.41
N ILE A 158 15.11 13.30 12.12
CA ILE A 158 16.33 13.26 11.30
C ILE A 158 16.98 14.65 11.12
N GLY A 159 16.34 15.71 11.62
CA GLY A 159 16.65 17.07 11.20
C GLY A 159 17.02 18.09 12.27
N ARG A 160 17.10 17.69 13.54
CA ARG A 160 17.50 18.59 14.61
C ARG A 160 19.01 18.76 14.61
N ASN A 161 19.47 19.97 14.97
CA ASN A 161 20.89 20.19 15.19
C ASN A 161 21.37 19.29 16.33
N ALA A 162 22.60 18.79 16.25
CA ALA A 162 23.20 18.07 17.36
C ALA A 162 23.35 19.02 18.56
N GLU A 163 22.78 18.61 19.69
CA GLU A 163 22.89 19.27 21.00
C GLU A 163 23.69 18.34 21.93
N HIS A 164 24.41 18.88 22.91
CA HIS A 164 25.22 18.12 23.87
C HIS A 164 26.35 17.27 23.26
N ILE A 165 27.18 17.88 22.41
CA ILE A 165 28.39 17.24 21.88
C ILE A 165 29.48 17.26 22.97
N SER A 166 29.76 16.12 23.60
CA SER A 166 30.82 15.98 24.59
C SER A 166 32.20 16.15 23.97
N MET A 167 32.93 17.20 24.35
CA MET A 167 34.27 17.50 23.87
C MET A 167 35.26 17.66 25.04
N ALA A 168 36.45 17.10 24.87
CA ALA A 168 37.55 17.27 25.80
C ALA A 168 38.28 18.59 25.47
N LEU A 169 38.64 19.37 26.48
CA LEU A 169 39.40 20.61 26.34
C LEU A 169 40.76 20.44 27.00
N TYR A 170 41.82 20.65 26.22
CA TYR A 170 43.17 20.84 26.71
C TYR A 170 43.57 22.30 26.56
N ASN A 171 43.91 22.95 27.67
CA ASN A 171 44.35 24.35 27.68
C ASN A 171 45.78 24.47 28.21
N GLY A 172 46.75 24.57 27.31
CA GLY A 172 48.16 24.74 27.64
C GLY A 172 48.47 26.01 28.44
N GLU A 173 47.74 27.10 28.20
CA GLU A 173 47.92 28.35 28.96
C GLU A 173 47.50 28.23 30.43
N ALA A 174 46.55 27.33 30.74
CA ALA A 174 46.10 27.11 32.11
C ALA A 174 47.15 26.42 32.97
N VAL A 175 48.03 25.62 32.36
CA VAL A 175 49.13 24.90 33.05
C VAL A 175 50.24 25.86 33.48
N HIS A 176 50.53 26.88 32.66
CA HIS A 176 51.62 27.83 32.88
C HIS A 176 51.20 29.13 33.58
N GLY A 177 49.90 29.27 33.90
CA GLY A 177 49.32 30.47 34.48
C GLY A 177 48.89 31.45 33.39
N PHE A 178 47.64 31.91 33.46
CA PHE A 178 47.06 32.71 32.40
C PHE A 178 47.81 34.04 32.19
N PRO A 179 48.24 34.35 30.96
CA PRO A 179 48.90 35.61 30.66
C PRO A 179 47.90 36.78 30.66
N THR A 180 48.35 37.99 31.02
CA THR A 180 47.51 39.20 31.05
C THR A 180 46.71 39.39 29.75
N GLY A 181 45.39 39.27 29.86
CA GLY A 181 44.45 39.44 28.74
C GLY A 181 43.76 38.16 28.25
N ASN A 182 43.90 37.02 28.94
CA ASN A 182 43.15 35.75 28.84
C ASN A 182 42.22 35.58 27.62
N LEU A 183 42.77 35.54 26.41
CA LEU A 183 41.97 35.40 25.19
C LEU A 183 41.41 33.99 25.06
N SER A 184 42.13 32.98 25.58
CA SER A 184 41.67 31.59 25.65
C SER A 184 40.35 31.46 26.43
N LEU A 185 40.25 32.07 27.63
CA LEU A 185 39.03 32.00 28.44
C LEU A 185 37.85 32.77 27.80
N GLN A 186 38.14 33.93 27.19
CA GLN A 186 37.12 34.69 26.46
C GLN A 186 36.57 33.91 25.26
N LEU A 187 37.42 33.14 24.59
CA LEU A 187 37.00 32.24 23.50
C LEU A 187 36.09 31.13 24.03
N LEU A 188 36.49 30.47 25.13
CA LEU A 188 35.71 29.38 25.74
C LEU A 188 34.34 29.86 26.23
N ASN A 189 34.25 31.05 26.80
CA ASN A 189 32.99 31.63 27.25
C ASN A 189 32.03 32.00 26.09
N LYS A 190 32.55 32.13 24.86
CA LYS A 190 31.72 32.34 23.67
C LYS A 190 31.19 31.04 23.07
N ILE A 191 31.67 29.88 23.52
CA ILE A 191 31.16 28.58 23.07
C ILE A 191 29.78 28.34 23.70
N ASN A 192 28.79 27.99 22.88
CA ASN A 192 27.43 27.78 23.34
C ASN A 192 27.35 26.50 24.21
N PRO A 193 27.05 26.60 25.51
CA PRO A 193 27.00 25.44 26.41
C PRO A 193 25.84 24.48 26.08
N GLN A 194 24.84 24.89 25.29
CA GLN A 194 23.75 23.99 24.88
C GLN A 194 24.14 23.07 23.72
N GLN A 195 25.18 23.41 22.96
CA GLN A 195 25.64 22.60 21.84
C GLN A 195 26.84 21.73 22.18
N ILE A 196 27.74 22.22 23.03
CA ILE A 196 29.03 21.57 23.30
C ILE A 196 29.24 21.48 24.80
N ASP A 197 29.31 20.25 25.31
CA ASP A 197 29.64 19.95 26.70
C ASP A 197 31.16 19.81 26.82
N ILE A 198 31.80 20.77 27.49
CA ILE A 198 33.26 20.85 27.56
C ILE A 198 33.77 20.28 28.89
N ALA A 199 34.62 19.25 28.83
CA ALA A 199 35.36 18.74 29.98
C ALA A 199 36.84 19.14 29.91
N SER A 200 37.34 19.87 30.91
CA SER A 200 38.73 20.37 30.91
C SER A 200 39.72 19.34 31.45
N PHE A 201 40.87 19.21 30.79
CA PHE A 201 41.97 18.31 31.16
C PHE A 201 43.31 19.04 31.13
N ASN A 202 44.19 18.69 32.07
CA ASN A 202 45.53 19.28 32.18
C ASN A 202 46.55 18.61 31.26
N ASP A 203 46.28 17.39 30.79
CA ASP A 203 47.18 16.60 29.96
C ASP A 203 46.55 16.31 28.60
N PHE A 204 47.25 16.70 27.52
CA PHE A 204 46.79 16.45 26.15
C PHE A 204 46.66 14.95 25.84
N ASN A 205 47.66 14.15 26.21
CA ASN A 205 47.66 12.71 25.93
C ASN A 205 46.49 12.00 26.62
N LYS A 206 46.16 12.41 27.85
CA LYS A 206 45.01 11.87 28.58
C LYS A 206 43.70 12.23 27.87
N ALA A 207 43.53 13.47 27.43
CA ALA A 207 42.34 13.89 26.69
C ALA A 207 42.20 13.08 25.38
N MET A 208 43.31 12.87 24.66
CA MET A 208 43.34 12.11 23.41
C MET A 208 43.01 10.63 23.63
N ASP A 209 43.52 10.01 24.69
CA ASP A 209 43.22 8.61 25.01
C ASP A 209 41.76 8.41 25.39
N LEU A 210 41.11 9.39 26.05
CA LEU A 210 39.67 9.33 26.34
C LEU A 210 38.81 9.46 25.08
N VAL A 211 39.25 10.26 24.09
CA VAL A 211 38.61 10.32 22.77
C VAL A 211 38.76 8.98 22.04
N LYS A 212 39.96 8.38 22.04
CA LYS A 212 40.18 7.04 21.45
C LYS A 212 39.34 5.94 22.12
N GLN A 213 39.01 6.10 23.39
CA GLN A 213 38.13 5.20 24.14
C GLN A 213 36.64 5.47 23.90
N GLY A 214 36.29 6.48 23.10
CA GLY A 214 34.91 6.84 22.75
C GLY A 214 34.16 7.59 23.87
N GLN A 215 34.86 8.16 24.85
CA GLN A 215 34.19 8.94 25.91
C GLN A 215 33.86 10.38 25.50
N TYR A 216 34.60 10.93 24.53
CA TYR A 216 34.39 12.27 23.99
C TYR A 216 34.50 12.21 22.46
N TRP A 217 33.78 13.09 21.76
CA TRP A 217 33.75 13.15 20.28
C TRP A 217 35.01 13.79 19.68
N GLY A 218 35.78 14.51 20.48
CA GLY A 218 37.02 15.14 20.05
C GLY A 218 37.72 15.95 21.16
N VAL A 219 38.94 16.39 20.85
CA VAL A 219 39.75 17.27 21.70
C VAL A 219 39.85 18.66 21.06
N ILE A 220 39.46 19.68 21.81
CA ILE A 220 39.87 21.07 21.57
C ILE A 220 41.21 21.28 22.26
N ALA A 221 42.27 21.56 21.50
CA ALA A 221 43.60 21.84 22.04
C ALA A 221 43.99 23.29 21.80
N ILE A 222 44.27 24.00 22.90
CA ILE A 222 44.82 25.35 22.92
C ILE A 222 46.30 25.25 23.31
N GLN A 223 47.18 25.82 22.48
CA GLN A 223 48.63 25.81 22.71
C GLN A 223 49.05 26.75 23.86
N ASP A 224 50.22 26.50 24.44
CA ASP A 224 50.74 27.18 25.64
C ASP A 224 50.94 28.70 25.50
N ASN A 225 51.10 29.20 24.27
CA ASN A 225 51.34 30.61 23.96
C ASN A 225 50.22 31.24 23.10
N PHE A 226 49.00 30.70 23.16
CA PHE A 226 47.86 31.10 22.33
C PHE A 226 47.55 32.62 22.40
N THR A 227 47.41 33.18 23.60
CA THR A 227 47.04 34.58 23.81
C THR A 227 48.08 35.53 23.23
N GLN A 228 49.37 35.21 23.37
CA GLN A 228 50.45 36.02 22.79
C GLN A 228 50.53 35.86 21.27
N ALA A 229 50.36 34.64 20.77
CA ALA A 229 50.35 34.37 19.33
C ALA A 229 49.19 35.07 18.62
N VAL A 230 47.99 35.09 19.22
CA VAL A 230 46.83 35.81 18.69
C VAL A 230 47.07 37.33 18.69
N LYS A 231 47.66 37.90 19.75
CA LYS A 231 48.01 39.33 19.79
C LYS A 231 49.04 39.70 18.72
N ASN A 232 50.09 38.90 18.57
CA ASN A 232 51.13 39.13 17.56
C ASN A 232 50.56 39.05 16.14
N LYS A 233 49.67 38.08 15.90
CA LYS A 233 48.94 37.93 14.62
C LYS A 233 47.95 39.07 14.34
N LEU A 234 47.44 39.74 15.36
CA LEU A 234 46.59 40.93 15.17
C LEU A 234 47.41 42.15 14.73
N ILE A 235 48.65 42.25 15.20
CA ILE A 235 49.56 43.38 14.92
C ILE A 235 50.23 43.22 13.56
N ASP A 236 50.64 42.00 13.22
CA ASP A 236 51.24 41.67 11.93
C ASP A 236 50.44 40.56 11.23
N LEU A 237 49.95 40.84 10.02
CA LEU A 237 49.20 39.87 9.21
C LEU A 237 50.10 38.84 8.53
N GLN A 238 51.42 39.06 8.45
CA GLN A 238 52.40 38.14 7.86
C GLN A 238 53.30 37.49 8.92
N THR A 239 52.69 36.86 9.92
CA THR A 239 53.42 36.15 10.98
C THR A 239 54.06 34.85 10.52
N ASP A 240 55.15 34.47 11.21
CA ASP A 240 55.80 33.16 11.10
C ASP A 240 54.82 31.98 11.22
N PRO A 241 55.09 30.86 10.52
CA PRO A 241 54.23 29.67 10.56
C PRO A 241 54.08 29.09 11.98
N ALA A 242 55.10 29.24 12.84
CA ALA A 242 55.04 28.84 14.24
C ALA A 242 54.01 29.65 15.04
N THR A 243 54.01 30.97 14.89
CA THR A 243 53.01 31.87 15.51
C THR A 243 51.62 31.59 14.97
N ARG A 244 51.50 31.28 13.68
CA ARG A 244 50.22 30.90 13.06
C ARG A 244 49.65 29.64 13.71
N ASN A 245 50.49 28.61 13.89
CA ASN A 245 50.12 27.34 14.52
C ASN A 245 49.73 27.52 16.00
N ALA A 246 50.46 28.37 16.73
CA ALA A 246 50.15 28.73 18.11
C ALA A 246 48.85 29.54 18.28
N SER A 247 48.53 30.39 17.31
CA SER A 247 47.30 31.19 17.32
C SER A 247 46.05 30.43 16.87
N SER A 248 46.20 29.26 16.25
CA SER A 248 45.07 28.46 15.77
C SER A 248 44.58 27.50 16.83
N LEU A 249 43.26 27.34 16.93
CA LEU A 249 42.64 26.31 17.74
C LEU A 249 42.72 24.98 16.99
N HIS A 250 43.32 23.98 17.62
CA HIS A 250 43.46 22.64 17.02
C HIS A 250 42.30 21.77 17.49
N LEU A 251 41.60 21.17 16.53
CA LEU A 251 40.48 20.28 16.78
C LEU A 251 40.86 18.88 16.32
N TYR A 252 41.00 17.96 17.27
CA TYR A 252 41.25 16.55 17.02
C TYR A 252 39.95 15.78 17.22
N LEU A 253 39.15 15.67 16.18
CA LEU A 253 37.93 14.88 16.20
C LEU A 253 38.26 13.39 16.07
N ASP A 254 37.34 12.56 16.54
CA ASP A 254 37.37 11.13 16.20
C ASP A 254 37.10 10.94 14.70
N MET A 255 38.18 10.69 13.94
CA MET A 255 38.15 10.49 12.49
C MET A 255 37.87 9.04 12.10
N THR A 256 37.56 8.15 13.05
CA THR A 256 37.33 6.71 12.77
C THR A 256 36.21 6.48 11.76
N THR A 257 35.30 7.45 11.59
CA THR A 257 34.13 7.36 10.71
C THR A 257 34.26 8.20 9.44
N ASP A 258 35.34 8.98 9.25
CA ASP A 258 35.43 9.88 8.11
C ASP A 258 35.87 9.13 6.84
N PRO A 259 35.03 9.12 5.78
CA PRO A 259 35.43 8.53 4.51
C PRO A 259 36.53 9.40 3.86
N PRO A 260 37.48 8.80 3.12
CA PRO A 260 38.57 9.53 2.46
C PRO A 260 38.07 10.25 1.20
N VAL A 261 37.11 11.17 1.35
CA VAL A 261 36.51 11.95 0.27
C VAL A 261 36.79 13.41 0.53
N ILE A 262 37.55 14.04 -0.37
CA ILE A 262 37.83 15.48 -0.34
C ILE A 262 36.63 16.19 -0.99
N ILE A 263 35.86 16.95 -0.22
CA ILE A 263 34.73 17.73 -0.72
C ILE A 263 35.24 19.08 -1.21
N GLU A 264 35.18 19.29 -2.52
CA GLU A 264 35.50 20.57 -3.17
C GLU A 264 34.34 21.58 -3.05
N ASN A 265 34.63 22.85 -3.31
CA ASN A 265 33.62 23.91 -3.25
C ASN A 265 32.49 23.66 -4.26
N PRO A 266 31.21 23.66 -3.84
CA PRO A 266 30.09 23.40 -4.74
C PRO A 266 29.89 24.57 -5.71
N VAL A 267 29.60 24.26 -6.98
CA VAL A 267 29.27 25.25 -8.02
C VAL A 267 27.93 25.95 -7.73
N TYR A 268 26.98 25.23 -7.11
CA TYR A 268 25.69 25.75 -6.66
C TYR A 268 25.35 25.24 -5.27
N GLY A 269 24.79 26.12 -4.43
CA GLY A 269 24.35 25.80 -3.07
C GLY A 269 25.31 26.26 -1.99
N SER A 270 24.97 25.96 -0.73
CA SER A 270 25.80 26.24 0.44
C SER A 270 26.73 25.06 0.73
N LEU A 271 27.92 25.34 1.25
CA LEU A 271 28.87 24.31 1.71
C LEU A 271 28.37 23.51 2.92
N THR A 272 27.41 24.06 3.68
CA THR A 272 26.81 23.46 4.87
C THR A 272 25.29 23.32 4.71
N PRO A 273 24.81 22.51 3.75
CA PRO A 273 23.37 22.31 3.58
C PRO A 273 22.80 21.60 4.80
N LYS A 274 21.59 21.98 5.21
CA LYS A 274 20.85 21.22 6.23
C LYS A 274 20.57 19.83 5.68
N PHE A 275 20.84 18.79 6.48
CA PHE A 275 20.60 17.40 6.10
C PHE A 275 19.15 17.16 5.63
N ILE A 276 18.18 17.83 6.27
CA ILE A 276 16.76 17.80 5.88
C ILE A 276 16.55 18.19 4.41
N ASN A 277 17.24 19.23 3.92
CA ASN A 277 17.04 19.72 2.55
C ASN A 277 17.53 18.70 1.51
N PHE A 278 18.52 17.89 1.86
CA PHE A 278 19.02 16.81 1.02
C PHE A 278 18.12 15.56 1.08
N ALA A 279 17.71 15.15 2.28
CA ALA A 279 16.96 13.90 2.47
C ALA A 279 15.47 14.01 2.12
N ALA A 280 14.84 15.19 2.28
CA ALA A 280 13.39 15.36 2.20
C ALA A 280 12.76 14.90 0.86
N PRO A 281 13.30 15.25 -0.32
CA PRO A 281 12.71 14.81 -1.59
C PRO A 281 12.69 13.28 -1.75
N GLY A 282 13.77 12.60 -1.36
CA GLY A 282 13.87 11.14 -1.39
C GLY A 282 12.88 10.48 -0.44
N MET A 283 12.71 11.05 0.75
CA MET A 283 11.73 10.55 1.74
C MET A 283 10.30 10.72 1.23
N VAL A 284 9.95 11.88 0.66
CA VAL A 284 8.62 12.16 0.10
C VAL A 284 8.27 11.13 -0.98
N VAL A 285 9.16 10.90 -1.94
CA VAL A 285 8.94 9.91 -3.03
C VAL A 285 8.76 8.50 -2.47
N SER A 286 9.59 8.10 -1.51
CA SER A 286 9.51 6.77 -0.89
C SER A 286 8.20 6.57 -0.14
N ILE A 287 7.78 7.55 0.67
CA ILE A 287 6.52 7.53 1.42
C ILE A 287 5.34 7.40 0.46
N ILE A 288 5.30 8.21 -0.60
CA ILE A 288 4.23 8.17 -1.59
C ILE A 288 4.18 6.80 -2.28
N PHE A 289 5.33 6.23 -2.66
CA PHE A 289 5.40 4.94 -3.32
C PHE A 289 4.85 3.79 -2.46
N PHE A 290 5.28 3.69 -1.20
CA PHE A 290 4.80 2.65 -0.29
C PHE A 290 3.31 2.80 0.01
N LEU A 291 2.83 4.04 0.21
CA LEU A 291 1.40 4.30 0.42
C LEU A 291 0.58 4.08 -0.84
N ALA A 292 1.13 4.35 -2.03
CA ALA A 292 0.50 4.06 -3.32
C ALA A 292 0.22 2.57 -3.47
N THR A 293 1.25 1.75 -3.28
CA THR A 293 1.16 0.30 -3.42
C THR A 293 0.27 -0.33 -2.35
N GLY A 294 0.48 0.04 -1.08
CA GLY A 294 -0.26 -0.54 0.05
C GLY A 294 -1.77 -0.24 0.03
N LEU A 295 -2.15 1.03 -0.17
CA LEU A 295 -3.57 1.41 -0.17
C LEU A 295 -4.30 0.91 -1.42
N THR A 296 -3.65 0.89 -2.59
CA THR A 296 -4.27 0.35 -3.81
C THR A 296 -4.49 -1.15 -3.67
N GLY A 297 -3.52 -1.88 -3.12
CA GLY A 297 -3.68 -3.29 -2.80
C GLY A 297 -4.82 -3.56 -1.83
N LEU A 298 -4.96 -2.77 -0.77
CA LEU A 298 -6.05 -2.89 0.19
C LEU A 298 -7.42 -2.69 -0.49
N ILE A 299 -7.54 -1.67 -1.34
CA ILE A 299 -8.79 -1.37 -2.07
C ILE A 299 -9.15 -2.53 -3.00
N PHE A 300 -8.17 -3.09 -3.71
CA PHE A 300 -8.37 -4.27 -4.55
C PHE A 300 -8.86 -5.48 -3.75
N VAL A 301 -8.26 -5.73 -2.58
CA VAL A 301 -8.68 -6.82 -1.69
C VAL A 301 -10.11 -6.60 -1.18
N VAL A 302 -10.49 -5.36 -0.83
CA VAL A 302 -11.85 -5.03 -0.41
C VAL A 302 -12.85 -5.27 -1.54
N GLU A 303 -12.54 -4.86 -2.77
CA GLU A 303 -13.41 -5.13 -3.93
C GLU A 303 -13.58 -6.63 -4.20
N LYS A 304 -12.49 -7.40 -4.06
CA LYS A 304 -12.53 -8.86 -4.19
C LYS A 304 -13.41 -9.48 -3.11
N LYS A 305 -13.28 -9.04 -1.85
CA LYS A 305 -14.11 -9.51 -0.72
C LYS A 305 -15.59 -9.20 -0.88
N GLN A 306 -15.94 -8.12 -1.59
CA GLN A 306 -17.33 -7.72 -1.84
C GLN A 306 -17.96 -8.40 -3.07
N GLY A 307 -17.20 -9.23 -3.81
CA GLY A 307 -17.66 -9.88 -5.05
C GLY A 307 -17.93 -8.89 -6.20
N LEU A 308 -17.54 -7.62 -6.06
CA LEU A 308 -17.75 -6.59 -7.10
C LEU A 308 -16.93 -6.88 -8.36
N LEU A 309 -15.74 -7.44 -8.17
CA LEU A 309 -14.83 -7.77 -9.24
C LEU A 309 -15.36 -8.94 -10.09
N GLU A 310 -15.91 -9.97 -9.45
CA GLU A 310 -16.56 -11.11 -10.12
C GLU A 310 -17.81 -10.68 -10.90
N ARG A 311 -18.65 -9.82 -10.32
CA ARG A 311 -19.83 -9.26 -11.02
C ARG A 311 -19.44 -8.48 -12.27
N SER A 312 -18.35 -7.73 -12.20
CA SER A 312 -17.84 -6.96 -13.35
C SER A 312 -17.33 -7.89 -14.46
N TRP A 313 -16.69 -9.00 -14.11
CA TRP A 313 -16.28 -10.03 -15.07
C TRP A 313 -17.47 -10.73 -15.73
N ILE A 314 -18.51 -11.08 -14.96
CA ILE A 314 -19.75 -11.67 -15.50
C ILE A 314 -20.44 -10.71 -16.47
N ALA A 315 -20.38 -9.39 -16.20
CA ALA A 315 -20.89 -8.36 -17.10
C ALA A 315 -20.06 -8.18 -18.40
N GLY A 316 -19.00 -8.99 -18.60
CA GLY A 316 -18.16 -8.94 -19.80
C GLY A 316 -17.17 -7.77 -19.81
N VAL A 317 -16.74 -7.32 -18.62
CA VAL A 317 -15.63 -6.37 -18.46
C VAL A 317 -14.32 -7.15 -18.31
N THR A 318 -13.28 -6.72 -19.02
CA THR A 318 -11.96 -7.35 -18.94
C THR A 318 -11.18 -6.89 -17.72
N THR A 319 -10.26 -7.71 -17.21
CA THR A 319 -9.39 -7.34 -16.08
C THR A 319 -8.53 -6.12 -16.39
N ILE A 320 -8.10 -5.95 -17.63
CA ILE A 320 -7.27 -4.81 -18.06
C ILE A 320 -8.07 -3.50 -17.96
N GLU A 321 -9.34 -3.48 -18.38
CA GLU A 321 -10.23 -2.32 -18.24
C GLU A 321 -10.40 -1.93 -16.76
N VAL A 322 -10.55 -2.91 -15.86
CA VAL A 322 -10.64 -2.69 -14.41
C VAL A 322 -9.37 -2.07 -13.85
N MET A 323 -8.20 -2.61 -14.21
CA MET A 323 -6.91 -2.08 -13.76
C MET A 323 -6.67 -0.66 -14.26
N PHE A 324 -7.01 -0.36 -15.51
CA PHE A 324 -6.84 0.97 -16.08
C PHE A 324 -7.72 2.02 -15.40
N ALA A 325 -8.98 1.68 -15.08
CA ALA A 325 -9.87 2.55 -14.33
C ALA A 325 -9.30 2.88 -12.93
N HIS A 326 -8.81 1.86 -12.22
CA HIS A 326 -8.16 2.06 -10.91
C HIS A 326 -6.94 2.99 -11.04
N ILE A 327 -6.05 2.75 -12.01
CA ILE A 327 -4.85 3.57 -12.23
C ILE A 327 -5.22 5.04 -12.43
N ILE A 328 -6.20 5.34 -13.29
CA ILE A 328 -6.63 6.71 -13.57
C ILE A 328 -7.16 7.38 -12.30
N VAL A 329 -8.09 6.74 -11.58
CA VAL A 329 -8.70 7.36 -10.38
C VAL A 329 -7.66 7.54 -9.27
N LYS A 330 -6.78 6.56 -9.05
CA LYS A 330 -5.73 6.68 -8.04
C LYS A 330 -4.69 7.72 -8.41
N PHE A 331 -4.34 7.87 -9.69
CA PHE A 331 -3.40 8.89 -10.15
C PHE A 331 -3.82 10.30 -9.76
N PHE A 332 -5.07 10.70 -10.04
CA PHE A 332 -5.58 12.02 -9.65
C PHE A 332 -5.58 12.25 -8.15
N ILE A 333 -5.93 11.22 -7.35
CA ILE A 333 -5.88 11.32 -5.89
C ILE A 333 -4.43 11.52 -5.40
N ARG A 334 -3.44 10.88 -6.03
CA ARG A 334 -2.02 11.03 -5.69
C ARG A 334 -1.46 12.39 -6.07
N ILE A 335 -1.87 12.98 -7.18
CA ILE A 335 -1.48 14.37 -7.53
C ILE A 335 -1.90 15.33 -6.42
N ILE A 336 -3.16 15.25 -5.98
CA ILE A 336 -3.67 16.11 -4.90
C ILE A 336 -2.87 15.91 -3.61
N GLN A 337 -2.53 14.65 -3.30
CA GLN A 337 -1.74 14.31 -2.12
C GLN A 337 -0.31 14.86 -2.18
N ILE A 338 0.34 14.79 -3.35
CA ILE A 338 1.70 15.30 -3.56
C ILE A 338 1.73 16.82 -3.38
N ILE A 339 0.80 17.53 -4.02
CA ILE A 339 0.69 18.99 -3.90
C ILE A 339 0.50 19.40 -2.44
N LEU A 340 -0.39 18.72 -1.71
CA LEU A 340 -0.61 18.98 -0.29
C LEU A 340 0.66 18.73 0.54
N LEU A 341 1.37 17.63 0.29
CA LEU A 341 2.57 17.25 1.03
C LEU A 341 3.73 18.22 0.79
N LEU A 342 3.93 18.65 -0.46
CA LEU A 342 4.93 19.65 -0.81
C LEU A 342 4.63 21.00 -0.14
N THR A 343 3.37 21.45 -0.19
CA THR A 343 2.94 22.69 0.46
C THR A 343 3.12 22.63 1.98
N PHE A 344 2.78 21.50 2.61
CA PHE A 344 2.96 21.28 4.04
C PHE A 344 4.44 21.32 4.45
N THR A 345 5.31 20.70 3.63
CA THR A 345 6.74 20.62 3.89
C THR A 345 7.42 21.99 3.77
N ASP A 346 7.02 22.79 2.78
CA ASP A 346 7.49 24.18 2.62
C ASP A 346 7.03 25.07 3.79
N TYR A 347 5.74 25.05 4.14
CA TYR A 347 5.19 25.94 5.16
C TYR A 347 5.69 25.65 6.59
N ILE A 348 5.77 24.37 6.98
CA ILE A 348 6.09 23.98 8.37
C ILE A 348 7.59 23.80 8.59
N PHE A 349 8.26 23.10 7.68
CA PHE A 349 9.67 22.76 7.84
C PHE A 349 10.61 23.76 7.15
N LYS A 350 10.08 24.74 6.41
CA LYS A 350 10.84 25.80 5.72
C LYS A 350 11.97 25.21 4.88
N ILE A 351 11.68 24.11 4.18
CA ILE A 351 12.64 23.47 3.28
C ILE A 351 12.81 24.37 2.06
N GLU A 352 14.05 24.75 1.76
CA GLU A 352 14.34 25.61 0.61
C GLU A 352 14.13 24.86 -0.72
N ILE A 353 12.95 24.96 -1.31
CA ILE A 353 12.68 24.47 -2.67
C ILE A 353 13.11 25.55 -3.66
N LYS A 354 14.40 25.58 -4.02
CA LYS A 354 14.93 26.46 -5.08
C LYS A 354 14.69 25.83 -6.45
N GLY A 355 13.43 25.85 -6.91
CA GLY A 355 13.02 25.33 -8.22
C GLY A 355 11.55 25.63 -8.54
N SER A 356 11.15 25.52 -9.81
CA SER A 356 9.73 25.69 -10.17
C SER A 356 8.93 24.49 -9.63
N ILE A 357 7.93 24.77 -8.80
CA ILE A 357 7.05 23.75 -8.19
C ILE A 357 6.37 22.88 -9.26
N PHE A 358 6.11 23.45 -10.44
CA PHE A 358 5.47 22.75 -11.56
C PHE A 358 6.37 21.72 -12.27
N LEU A 359 7.70 21.88 -12.19
CA LEU A 359 8.63 20.88 -12.74
C LEU A 359 8.87 19.71 -11.77
N ALA A 360 8.53 19.89 -10.49
CA ALA A 360 8.77 18.93 -9.42
C ALA A 360 7.53 18.08 -9.06
N ALA A 361 6.33 18.53 -9.45
CA ALA A 361 5.06 17.82 -9.30
C ALA A 361 4.69 17.08 -10.58
#